data_AF-A0A7V9KZT6-F1
#
_entry.id   AF-A0A7V9KZT6-F1
#
_cell.length_a   1.000
_cell.length_b   1.000
_cell.length_c   1.000
_cell.angle_alpha   90.00
_cell.angle_beta   90.00
_cell.angle_gamma   90.00
#
_symmetry.space_group_name_H-M   'P 1'
#
loop_
_entity.id
_entity.type
_entity.pdbx_description
1 polymer ?
#
loop_
_entity_poly.entity_id
_entity_poly.type
_entity_poly.pdbx_seq_one_letter_code
_entity_poly.pdbx_strand_id
1 'polypeptide(L)' 'RDHPSFEACAEFCELYDQNCFDPDYDSLPVEFFEPMVRRVFAEPRYLSE' A
#
# COMPACT_ATOMS: atom_id res chain seq x y z
N ARG A 1 -2.08 -22.45 -2.84
CA ARG A 1 -0.90 -22.03 -2.05
C ARG A 1 0.38 -22.12 -2.86
N ASP A 2 0.40 -22.86 -3.97
CA ASP A 2 1.60 -23.21 -4.72
C ASP A 2 2.08 -22.13 -5.71
N HIS A 3 1.61 -20.89 -5.56
CA HIS A 3 2.05 -19.76 -6.38
C HIS A 3 3.15 -18.98 -5.64
N PRO A 4 4.25 -18.55 -6.31
CA PRO A 4 5.34 -17.82 -5.66
C PRO A 4 4.90 -16.57 -4.89
N SER A 5 3.83 -15.91 -5.35
CA SER A 5 3.27 -14.71 -4.72
C SER A 5 2.22 -14.98 -3.65
N PHE A 6 1.87 -16.24 -3.36
CA PHE A 6 0.75 -16.56 -2.47
C PHE A 6 0.90 -15.92 -1.08
N GLU A 7 2.06 -16.11 -0.44
CA GLU A 7 2.30 -15.59 0.91
C GLU A 7 2.34 -14.05 0.93
N ALA A 8 2.93 -13.42 -0.09
CA ALA A 8 2.93 -11.96 -0.22
C ALA A 8 1.51 -11.38 -0.40
N CYS A 9 0.66 -12.05 -1.18
CA CYS A 9 -0.74 -11.66 -1.31
C CYS A 9 -1.50 -11.87 -0.01
N ALA A 10 -1.28 -12.98 0.69
CA ALA A 10 -1.94 -13.25 1.97
C ALA A 10 -1.58 -12.19 3.02
N GLU A 11 -0.29 -11.84 3.16
CA GLU A 11 0.18 -10.78 4.06
C GLU A 11 -0.41 -9.41 3.68
N PHE A 12 -0.42 -9.07 2.39
CA PHE A 12 -1.02 -7.81 1.93
C PHE A 12 -2.51 -7.73 2.27
N CYS A 13 -3.25 -8.82 2.01
CA CYS A 13 -4.67 -8.87 2.33
C CYS A 13 -4.92 -8.76 3.83
N GLU A 14 -4.08 -9.41 4.65
CA GLU A 14 -4.18 -9.39 6.10
C GLU A 14 -3.95 -8.01 6.69
N LEU A 15 -2.93 -7.31 6.20
CA LEU A 15 -2.47 -6.06 6.80
C LEU A 15 -3.15 -4.82 6.21
N TYR A 16 -3.48 -4.82 4.91
CA TYR A 16 -3.84 -3.59 4.19
C TYR A 16 -5.18 -3.65 3.47
N ASP A 17 -5.52 -4.76 2.80
CA ASP A 17 -6.72 -4.82 1.93
C ASP A 17 -8.01 -5.05 2.73
N GLN A 18 -8.12 -6.16 3.47
CA GLN A 18 -9.41 -6.53 4.08
C GLN A 18 -9.86 -5.56 5.17
N ASN A 19 -8.88 -4.95 5.87
CA ASN A 19 -9.13 -4.06 7.00
C ASN A 19 -9.72 -2.71 6.56
N CYS A 20 -9.50 -2.28 5.30
CA CYS A 20 -9.97 -0.99 4.82
C CYS A 20 -11.49 -0.91 4.63
N PHE A 21 -12.18 -2.05 4.65
CA PHE A 21 -13.65 -2.12 4.55
C PHE A 21 -14.36 -1.92 5.90
N ASP A 22 -13.63 -1.93 7.01
CA ASP A 22 -14.21 -1.66 8.32
C ASP A 22 -14.56 -0.16 8.43
N PRO A 23 -15.86 0.20 8.60
CA PRO A 23 -16.26 1.61 8.70
C PRO A 23 -15.72 2.30 9.96
N ASP A 24 -15.32 1.55 10.98
CA ASP A 24 -14.75 2.05 12.23
C ASP A 24 -13.20 2.05 12.21
N TYR A 25 -12.58 1.72 11.07
CA TYR A 25 -11.12 1.70 10.94
C TYR A 25 -10.50 3.09 11.13
N ASP A 26 -9.60 3.21 12.09
CA ASP A 26 -8.91 4.47 12.38
C ASP A 26 -7.99 4.86 11.21
N SER A 27 -8.47 5.81 10.40
CA SER A 27 -7.83 6.24 9.17
C SER A 27 -7.37 7.68 9.30
N LEU A 28 -6.13 7.94 8.86
CA LEU A 28 -5.62 9.31 8.75
C LEU A 28 -6.23 10.02 7.52
N PRO A 29 -6.37 11.36 7.56
CA PRO A 29 -6.85 12.13 6.41
C PRO A 29 -5.88 12.03 5.23
N VAL A 30 -6.39 12.18 4.01
CA VAL A 30 -5.58 12.01 2.78
C VAL A 30 -4.39 12.98 2.71
N GLU A 31 -4.55 14.18 3.26
CA GLU A 31 -3.51 15.23 3.31
C GLU A 31 -2.28 14.78 4.12
N PHE A 32 -2.45 13.89 5.10
CA PHE A 32 -1.34 13.30 5.84
C PHE A 32 -0.35 12.57 4.92
N PHE A 33 -0.87 11.92 3.89
CA PHE A 33 -0.07 11.10 2.96
C PHE A 33 0.51 11.90 1.79
N GLU A 34 -0.01 13.10 1.51
CA GLU A 34 0.40 13.92 0.37
C GLU A 34 1.92 14.10 0.25
N PRO A 35 2.68 14.44 1.32
CA PRO A 35 4.14 14.60 1.21
C PRO A 35 4.85 13.30 0.83
N MET A 36 4.34 12.15 1.27
CA MET A 36 4.91 10.84 0.97
C MET A 36 4.72 10.47 -0.49
N VAL A 37 3.51 10.70 -1.02
CA VAL A 37 3.17 10.50 -2.43
C VAL A 37 4.06 11.40 -3.30
N ARG A 38 4.17 12.69 -2.98
CA ARG A 38 5.06 13.62 -3.68
C ARG A 38 6.50 13.13 -3.73
N ARG A 39 7.02 12.56 -2.63
CA ARG A 39 8.37 11.99 -2.57
C ARG A 39 8.53 10.77 -3.48
N VAL A 40 7.56 9.84 -3.49
CA VAL A 40 7.61 8.63 -4.33
C VAL A 40 7.63 8.99 -5.82
N PHE A 41 6.83 9.98 -6.22
CA PHE A 41 6.73 10.42 -7.61
C PHE A 41 7.74 11.52 -8.01
N ALA A 42 8.61 11.96 -7.08
CA ALA A 42 9.64 12.96 -7.38
C ALA A 42 10.72 12.43 -8.33
N GLU A 43 10.94 11.11 -8.36
CA GLU A 43 11.92 10.46 -9.22
C GLU A 43 11.31 9.20 -9.87
N PRO A 44 11.32 9.07 -11.20
CA PRO A 44 10.83 7.87 -11.88
C PRO A 44 11.71 6.64 -11.55
N ARG A 45 11.21 5.74 -10.70
CA ARG A 45 11.91 4.51 -10.31
C ARG A 45 12.01 3.45 -11.42
N TYR A 46 11.30 3.66 -12.52
CA TYR A 46 11.31 2.77 -13.69
C TYR A 46 12.26 3.25 -14.81
N LEU A 47 12.94 4.39 -14.63
CA LEU A 47 13.90 4.96 -15.60
C LEU A 47 15.35 4.92 -15.12
N SER A 48 15.62 4.41 -13.92
CA SER A 48 16.98 4.17 -13.45
C SER A 48 17.50 2.87 -14.07
N GLU A 49 18.48 2.97 -14.97
CA GLU A 49 19.39 1.87 -15.34
C GLU A 49 20.28 1.45 -14.16
#